data_AF-A0A067P1R0-F1
#
_entry.id   AF-A0A067P1R0-F1
#
_cell.length_a   1.000
_cell.length_b   1.000
_cell.length_c   1.000
_cell.angle_alpha   90.00
_cell.angle_beta   90.00
_cell.angle_gamma   90.00
#
_symmetry.space_group_name_H-M   'P 1'
#
loop_
_entity.id
_entity.type
_entity.pdbx_description
1 polymer ?
#
loop_
_entity_poly.entity_id
_entity_poly.type
_entity_poly.pdbx_seq_one_letter_code
_entity_poly.pdbx_strand_id
1 'polypeptide(L)'
;MNSSHTFQSQQDYIRDWIPYQDEHLDHPLAREAPLGERLCECGREGSWRCKSCLGEPLFCYDCIQRSHFRTPFHRVERWGGVRDTLHHLGYLRQEYTYI
;
A
#
# COMPACT_ATOMS: atom_id res chain seq x y z
N MET A 1 -26.38 39.42 -25.20
CA MET A 1 -25.20 39.12 -24.37
C MET A 1 -24.77 37.72 -24.74
N ASN A 2 -23.69 37.60 -25.53
CA ASN A 2 -23.29 36.35 -26.17
C ASN A 2 -22.31 35.63 -25.24
N SER A 3 -22.77 34.54 -24.61
CA SER A 3 -21.91 33.69 -23.79
C SER A 3 -21.07 32.82 -24.72
N SER A 4 -19.88 33.29 -25.06
CA SER A 4 -18.89 32.51 -25.81
C SER A 4 -18.38 31.36 -24.95
N HIS A 5 -18.92 30.16 -25.14
CA HIS A 5 -18.34 28.94 -24.57
C HIS A 5 -17.08 28.60 -25.38
N THR A 6 -15.91 28.85 -24.80
CA THR A 6 -14.62 28.42 -25.35
C THR A 6 -14.53 26.90 -25.27
N PHE A 7 -14.32 26.24 -26.41
CA PHE A 7 -14.05 24.81 -26.45
C PHE A 7 -12.73 24.53 -25.72
N GLN A 8 -12.80 23.84 -24.59
CA GLN A 8 -11.63 23.32 -23.87
C GLN A 8 -11.33 21.91 -24.36
N SER A 9 -10.10 21.71 -24.82
CA SER A 9 -9.59 20.38 -25.17
C SER A 9 -9.15 19.62 -23.92
N GLN A 10 -8.97 18.30 -24.04
CA GLN A 10 -8.40 17.50 -22.95
C GLN A 10 -7.02 18.00 -22.51
N GLN A 11 -6.21 18.54 -23.43
CA GLN A 11 -4.91 19.11 -23.09
C GLN A 11 -5.02 20.36 -22.22
N ASP A 12 -6.08 21.16 -22.39
CA ASP A 12 -6.27 22.38 -21.60
C ASP A 12 -6.59 22.04 -20.14
N TYR A 13 -7.48 21.07 -19.92
CA TYR A 13 -7.76 20.57 -18.57
C TYR A 13 -6.54 19.97 -17.87
N ILE A 14 -5.69 19.26 -18.60
CA ILE A 14 -4.45 18.69 -18.03
C ILE A 14 -3.50 19.82 -17.61
N ARG A 15 -3.34 20.87 -18.43
CA ARG A 15 -2.49 22.02 -18.09
C ARG A 15 -3.01 22.78 -16.87
N ASP A 16 -4.32 22.96 -16.78
CA ASP A 16 -4.96 23.62 -15.63
C ASP A 16 -4.77 22.82 -14.34
N TRP A 17 -4.61 21.50 -14.43
CA TRP A 17 -4.40 20.62 -13.28
C TRP A 17 -2.96 20.55 -12.78
N ILE A 18 -1.94 20.73 -13.64
CA ILE A 18 -0.51 20.60 -13.30
C ILE A 18 -0.11 21.32 -11.99
N PRO A 19 -0.53 22.57 -11.72
CA PRO A 19 -0.15 23.28 -10.49
C PRO A 19 -0.62 22.59 -9.19
N TYR A 20 -1.66 21.76 -9.25
CA TYR A 20 -2.24 21.04 -8.11
C TYR A 20 -1.76 19.58 -8.02
N GLN A 21 -0.89 19.17 -8.95
CA GLN A 21 -0.47 17.79 -9.09
C GLN A 21 0.13 17.23 -7.80
N ASP A 22 1.07 17.95 -7.20
CA ASP A 22 1.78 17.46 -6.01
C ASP A 22 0.84 17.31 -4.81
N GLU A 23 -0.03 18.29 -4.57
CA GLU A 23 -1.05 18.25 -3.50
C GLU A 23 -1.96 17.02 -3.60
N HIS A 24 -2.31 16.61 -4.83
CA HIS A 24 -3.21 15.48 -5.06
C HIS A 24 -2.50 14.13 -5.16
N LEU A 25 -1.24 14.09 -5.61
CA LEU A 25 -0.51 12.84 -5.81
C LEU A 25 0.18 12.32 -4.54
N ASP A 26 0.44 13.15 -3.55
CA ASP A 26 1.13 12.74 -2.33
C ASP A 26 0.43 11.58 -1.60
N HIS A 27 -0.89 11.64 -1.46
CA HIS A 27 -1.67 10.58 -0.79
C HIS A 27 -1.65 9.23 -1.53
N PRO A 28 -1.97 9.17 -2.83
CA PRO A 28 -1.86 7.94 -3.60
C PRO A 28 -0.42 7.42 -3.65
N LEU A 29 0.57 8.29 -3.85
CA LEU A 29 1.97 7.90 -3.95
C LEU A 29 2.51 7.39 -2.61
N ALA A 30 2.12 7.96 -1.47
CA ALA A 30 2.48 7.46 -0.15
C ALA A 30 1.99 6.03 0.10
N ARG A 31 0.85 5.65 -0.50
CA ARG A 31 0.32 4.28 -0.46
C ARG A 31 1.07 3.35 -1.39
N GLU A 32 1.47 3.85 -2.56
CA GLU A 32 2.26 3.07 -3.50
C GLU A 32 3.69 2.88 -3.03
N ALA A 33 4.30 3.87 -2.35
CA ALA A 33 5.63 3.85 -1.75
C ALA A 33 5.71 4.82 -0.57
N PRO A 34 6.22 4.40 0.61
CA PRO A 34 6.39 5.33 1.73
C PRO A 34 7.29 6.51 1.35
N LEU A 35 6.76 7.72 1.50
CA LEU A 35 7.50 8.97 1.38
C LEU A 35 8.31 9.19 2.68
N GLY A 36 9.42 8.47 2.84
CA GLY A 36 10.29 8.61 4.02
C GLY A 36 10.85 7.29 4.56
N GLU A 37 11.21 7.29 5.84
CA GLU A 37 11.71 6.09 6.52
C GLU A 37 10.65 5.00 6.54
N ARG A 38 11.01 3.80 6.09
CA ARG A 38 10.11 2.65 6.04
C ARG A 38 10.08 2.02 7.43
N LEU A 39 9.32 2.60 8.35
CA LEU A 39 9.22 2.06 9.70
C LEU A 39 7.95 1.23 9.86
N CYS A 40 8.11 0.06 10.45
CA CYS A 40 7.03 -0.66 11.09
C CYS A 40 6.58 0.12 12.33
N GLU A 41 5.33 -0.06 12.76
CA GLU A 41 4.83 0.48 14.03
C GLU A 41 5.70 0.13 15.26
N CYS A 42 6.46 -0.97 15.22
CA CYS A 42 7.39 -1.33 16.28
C CYS A 42 8.74 -0.58 16.24
N GLY A 43 8.92 0.37 15.31
CA GLY A 43 10.14 1.16 15.14
C GLY A 43 11.27 0.48 14.35
N ARG A 44 11.08 -0.75 13.88
CA ARG A 44 12.04 -1.44 12.99
C ARG A 44 11.78 -1.12 11.53
N GLU A 45 12.75 -1.39 10.66
CA GLU A 45 12.54 -1.31 9.22
C GLU A 45 11.38 -2.21 8.76
N GLY A 46 10.42 -1.62 8.05
CA GLY A 46 9.27 -2.25 7.44
C GLY A 46 9.52 -2.55 5.97
N SER A 47 9.75 -3.83 5.66
CA SER A 47 9.95 -4.29 4.27
C SER A 47 8.73 -5.01 3.69
N TRP A 48 7.68 -5.20 4.47
CA TRP A 48 6.48 -5.92 4.08
C TRP A 48 5.25 -5.04 4.16
N ARG A 49 4.30 -5.23 3.25
CA ARG A 49 2.98 -4.59 3.32
C ARG A 49 1.86 -5.58 3.01
N CYS A 50 0.67 -5.31 3.53
CA CYS A 50 -0.52 -6.06 3.19
C CYS A 50 -1.39 -5.25 2.21
N LYS A 51 -1.72 -5.83 1.05
CA LYS A 51 -2.59 -5.22 0.04
C LYS A 51 -4.08 -5.46 0.30
N SER A 52 -4.41 -6.25 1.31
CA SER A 52 -5.79 -6.52 1.75
C SER A 52 -6.20 -5.66 2.95
N CYS A 53 -5.24 -5.15 3.73
CA CYS A 53 -5.52 -4.27 4.87
C CYS A 53 -5.81 -2.84 4.41
N LEU A 54 -6.74 -2.19 5.12
CA LEU A 54 -6.98 -0.76 4.94
C LEU A 54 -5.71 0.03 5.32
N GLY A 55 -5.37 1.04 4.53
CA GLY A 55 -4.24 1.93 4.80
C GLY A 55 -2.87 1.39 4.40
N GLU A 56 -2.76 0.14 3.91
CA GLU A 56 -1.50 -0.49 3.47
C GLU A 56 -0.30 -0.32 4.44
N PRO A 57 -0.46 -0.66 5.74
CA PRO A 57 0.61 -0.47 6.71
C PRO A 57 1.89 -1.25 6.37
N LEU A 58 3.03 -0.66 6.74
CA LEU A 58 4.34 -1.28 6.63
C LEU A 58 4.67 -2.08 7.89
N PHE A 59 5.25 -3.25 7.67
CA PHE A 59 5.58 -4.20 8.71
C PHE A 59 7.00 -4.72 8.54
N CYS A 60 7.67 -4.93 9.68
CA CYS A 60 8.79 -5.86 9.71
C CYS A 60 8.27 -7.30 9.61
N TYR A 61 9.15 -8.27 9.40
CA TYR A 61 8.76 -9.67 9.25
C TYR A 61 7.95 -10.18 10.46
N ASP A 62 8.40 -9.95 11.69
CA ASP A 62 7.67 -10.45 12.87
C ASP A 62 6.28 -9.80 13.04
N CYS A 63 6.16 -8.52 12.69
CA CYS A 63 4.90 -7.80 12.85
C CYS A 63 3.88 -8.22 11.79
N ILE A 64 4.28 -8.42 10.53
CA ILE A 64 3.32 -8.87 9.51
C ILE A 64 2.76 -10.25 9.86
N GLN A 65 3.62 -11.10 10.38
CA GLN A 65 3.30 -12.42 10.89
C GLN A 65 2.29 -12.40 12.05
N ARG A 66 2.57 -11.61 13.10
CA ARG A 66 1.69 -11.51 14.28
C ARG A 66 0.36 -10.85 13.96
N SER A 67 0.38 -9.74 13.22
CA SER A 67 -0.82 -8.96 12.90
C SER A 67 -1.80 -9.72 12.00
N HIS A 68 -1.32 -10.68 11.22
CA HIS A 68 -2.14 -11.45 10.28
C HIS A 68 -2.29 -12.92 10.68
N PHE A 69 -1.92 -13.29 11.91
CA PHE A 69 -2.08 -14.65 12.42
C PHE A 69 -3.53 -15.17 12.27
N ARG A 70 -4.52 -14.28 12.46
CA ARG A 70 -5.95 -14.61 12.31
C ARG A 70 -6.51 -14.32 10.91
N THR A 71 -5.69 -13.84 9.98
CA THR A 71 -6.08 -13.46 8.62
C THR A 71 -5.06 -13.96 7.57
N PRO A 72 -4.76 -15.27 7.54
CA PRO A 72 -3.64 -15.82 6.74
C PRO A 72 -3.83 -15.71 5.22
N PHE A 73 -5.05 -15.43 4.77
CA PHE A 73 -5.40 -15.28 3.35
C PHE A 73 -5.24 -13.85 2.83
N HIS A 74 -4.88 -12.89 3.69
CA HIS A 74 -4.53 -11.56 3.24
C HIS A 74 -3.31 -11.60 2.31
N ARG A 75 -3.37 -10.82 1.23
CA ARG A 75 -2.26 -10.73 0.28
C ARG A 75 -1.18 -9.83 0.84
N VAL A 76 0.04 -10.35 0.91
CA VAL A 76 1.20 -9.63 1.43
C VAL A 76 2.28 -9.55 0.36
N GLU A 77 3.08 -8.51 0.39
CA GLU A 77 4.23 -8.42 -0.52
C GLU A 77 5.41 -7.79 0.17
N ARG A 78 6.60 -8.26 -0.22
CA ARG A 78 7.85 -7.64 0.16
C ARG A 78 8.19 -6.56 -0.85
N TRP A 79 8.61 -5.41 -0.32
CA TRP A 79 9.24 -4.37 -1.11
C TRP A 79 10.40 -4.92 -1.94
N GLY A 80 10.36 -4.71 -3.26
CA GLY A 80 11.37 -5.25 -4.18
C GLY A 80 10.99 -6.54 -4.92
N GLY A 81 9.74 -7.01 -4.82
CA GLY A 81 9.13 -7.79 -5.92
C GLY A 81 8.70 -9.23 -5.62
N VAL A 82 8.77 -9.70 -4.39
CA VAL A 82 8.17 -11.01 -4.04
C VAL A 82 6.77 -10.77 -3.49
N ARG A 83 5.76 -11.11 -4.30
CA ARG A 83 4.35 -11.12 -3.92
C ARG A 83 3.98 -12.49 -3.40
N ASP A 84 3.30 -12.56 -2.27
CA ASP A 84 2.84 -13.84 -1.74
C ASP A 84 1.60 -13.73 -0.84
N THR A 85 1.25 -14.82 -0.18
CA THR A 85 0.34 -14.86 0.97
C THR A 85 1.13 -15.29 2.19
N LEU A 86 0.68 -14.90 3.38
CA LEU A 86 1.32 -15.42 4.61
C LEU A 86 1.23 -16.94 4.70
N HIS A 87 0.14 -17.51 4.21
CA HIS A 87 -0.01 -18.95 4.04
C HIS A 87 1.21 -19.59 3.32
N HIS A 88 1.69 -19.00 2.23
CA HIS A 88 2.84 -19.50 1.48
C HIS A 88 4.20 -19.10 2.05
N LEU A 89 4.29 -18.02 2.83
CA LEU A 89 5.52 -17.62 3.54
C LEU A 89 5.88 -18.53 4.74
N GLY A 90 5.23 -19.70 4.86
CA GLY A 90 5.55 -20.73 5.85
C GLY A 90 4.65 -20.76 7.09
N TYR A 91 3.43 -20.19 7.04
CA TYR A 91 2.54 -20.13 8.22
C TYR A 91 1.75 -21.38 8.58
N LEU A 92 2.04 -22.53 7.98
CA LEU A 92 1.61 -23.82 8.53
C LEU A 92 2.66 -24.35 9.52
N ARG A 93 2.86 -23.64 10.63
CA ARG A 93 3.17 -24.30 11.91
C ARG A 93 1.88 -24.40 12.72
N GLN A 94 0.98 -25.24 12.23
CA GLN A 94 0.09 -25.98 13.11
C GLN A 94 0.50 -27.45 12.96
N GLU A 95 1.47 -27.85 13.76
CA GLU A 95 1.44 -29.22 14.26
C GLU A 95 0.08 -29.37 14.96
N TYR A 96 -0.75 -30.25 14.41
CA TYR A 96 -1.91 -30.78 15.10
C TYR A 96 -1.39 -31.52 16.34
N THR A 97 -1.26 -30.83 17.47
CA THR A 97 -1.19 -31.51 18.76
C THR A 97 -2.61 -31.92 19.11
N TYR A 98 -2.98 -33.15 18.72
CA TYR A 98 -4.12 -33.82 19.32
C TYR A 98 -3.85 -34.01 20.81
N ILE A 99 -4.93 -33.81 21.56
CA ILE A 99 -5.11 -34.05 23.00
C ILE A 99 -4.70 -35.48 23.35
#